data_AF-A0A0K1PN58-F1
#
_entry.id   AF-A0A0K1PN58-F1
#
_cell.length_a   1.000
_cell.length_b   1.000
_cell.length_c   1.000
_cell.angle_alpha   90.00
_cell.angle_beta   90.00
_cell.angle_gamma   90.00
#
_symmetry.space_group_name_H-M   'P 1'
#
loop_
_entity.id
_entity.type
_entity.pdbx_description
1 polymer ?
#
loop_
_entity_poly.entity_id
_entity_poly.type
_entity_poly.pdbx_seq_one_letter_code
_entity_poly.pdbx_strand_id
1 'polypeptide(L)'
;MSNIDRIKKLIALSGSANEHEARSAAYLACKLIREGAYEVVDATTTNPVDPWDELFRSAAWSSRARRPQPRESRQPPPEARPVRRVPSEIGSARRSGLCAVCREAFEEGSDVAFPILADDANLGAAHADCRSRWSVPVDP
;
A
#
# COMPACT_ATOMS: atom_id res chain seq x y z
N MET A 1 7.84 -16.57 -28.94
CA MET A 1 9.07 -16.50 -28.12
C MET A 1 8.74 -17.08 -26.75
N SER A 2 9.50 -18.05 -26.24
CA SER A 2 9.15 -18.69 -24.96
C SER A 2 9.41 -17.76 -23.78
N ASN A 3 8.73 -17.98 -22.65
CA ASN A 3 8.98 -17.23 -21.41
C ASN A 3 10.44 -17.40 -20.94
N ILE A 4 11.03 -18.57 -21.19
CA ILE A 4 12.44 -18.87 -20.89
C ILE A 4 13.38 -17.98 -21.71
N ASP A 5 13.14 -17.83 -23.02
CA ASP A 5 13.95 -16.95 -23.88
C ASP A 5 13.85 -15.49 -23.44
N ARG A 6 12.67 -15.06 -22.97
CA ARG A 6 12.45 -13.72 -22.45
C ARG A 6 13.21 -13.50 -21.14
N ILE A 7 13.18 -14.46 -20.22
CA ILE A 7 13.94 -14.41 -18.96
C ILE A 7 15.45 -14.32 -19.26
N LYS A 8 15.98 -15.15 -20.18
CA LYS A 8 17.40 -15.11 -20.57
C LYS A 8 17.84 -13.74 -21.08
N LYS A 9 17.02 -13.11 -21.94
CA LYS A 9 17.30 -11.76 -22.46
C LYS A 9 17.28 -10.70 -21.35
N LEU A 10 16.34 -10.78 -20.41
CA LEU A 10 16.24 -9.84 -19.29
C LEU A 10 17.42 -9.99 -18.31
N ILE A 11 17.86 -11.22 -18.06
CA ILE A 11 19.06 -11.49 -17.26
C ILE A 11 20.29 -10.86 -17.93
N ALA A 12 20.46 -11.03 -19.24
CA ALA A 12 21.56 -10.38 -19.96
C ALA A 12 21.51 -8.84 -19.87
N LEU A 13 20.32 -8.24 -19.97
CA LEU A 13 20.13 -6.78 -19.86
C LEU A 13 20.34 -6.24 -18.43
N SER A 14 20.19 -7.09 -17.41
CA SER A 14 20.42 -6.70 -16.02
C SER A 14 21.88 -6.30 -15.71
N GLY A 15 22.83 -6.70 -16.57
CA GLY A 15 24.23 -6.27 -16.50
C GLY A 15 24.58 -5.06 -17.36
N SER A 16 23.59 -4.35 -17.92
CA SER A 16 23.83 -3.18 -18.76
C SER A 16 24.41 -1.99 -17.97
N ALA A 17 25.15 -1.12 -18.66
CA ALA A 17 25.75 0.08 -18.05
C ALA A 17 24.71 1.14 -17.64
N ASN A 18 23.47 1.02 -18.12
CA ASN A 18 22.37 1.90 -17.78
C ASN A 18 21.65 1.36 -16.54
N GLU A 19 21.87 1.99 -15.38
CA GLU A 19 21.34 1.53 -14.09
C GLU A 19 19.80 1.36 -14.10
N HIS A 20 19.09 2.26 -14.75
CA HIS A 20 17.62 2.22 -14.78
C HIS A 20 17.12 1.01 -15.57
N GLU A 21 17.75 0.73 -16.71
CA GLU A 21 17.43 -0.41 -17.57
C GLU A 21 17.84 -1.73 -16.91
N ALA A 22 19.03 -1.76 -16.30
CA ALA A 22 19.54 -2.90 -15.54
C ALA A 22 18.58 -3.30 -14.40
N ARG A 23 18.16 -2.33 -13.58
CA ARG A 23 17.24 -2.57 -12.45
C ARG A 23 15.86 -3.01 -12.91
N SER A 24 15.34 -2.40 -13.97
CA SER A 24 14.04 -2.75 -14.54
C SER A 24 14.05 -4.15 -15.15
N ALA A 25 15.12 -4.51 -15.87
CA ALA A 25 15.31 -5.83 -16.45
C ALA A 25 15.45 -6.92 -15.39
N ALA A 26 16.25 -6.66 -14.34
CA ALA A 26 16.39 -7.56 -13.19
C ALA A 26 15.05 -7.82 -12.49
N TYR A 27 14.27 -6.76 -12.22
CA TYR A 27 12.96 -6.88 -11.60
C TYR A 27 12.00 -7.74 -12.44
N LEU A 28 11.95 -7.50 -13.75
CA LEU A 28 11.08 -8.25 -14.66
C LEU A 28 11.50 -9.71 -14.80
N ALA A 29 12.81 -10.00 -14.84
CA ALA A 29 13.31 -11.37 -14.83
C ALA A 29 12.86 -12.11 -13.56
N CYS A 30 13.10 -11.51 -12.38
CA CYS A 30 12.70 -12.09 -11.09
C CYS A 30 11.19 -12.27 -10.95
N LYS A 31 10.38 -11.41 -11.57
CA LYS A 31 8.92 -11.57 -11.61
C LYS A 31 8.52 -12.81 -12.42
N LEU A 32 9.03 -12.95 -13.64
CA LEU A 32 8.71 -14.06 -14.53
C LEU A 32 9.19 -15.41 -13.99
N ILE A 33 10.37 -15.44 -13.35
CA ILE A 33 10.89 -16.63 -12.66
C ILE A 33 9.92 -17.09 -11.57
N ARG A 34 9.42 -16.16 -10.74
CA ARG A 34 8.48 -16.47 -9.66
C ARG A 34 7.12 -16.93 -10.17
N GLU A 35 6.56 -16.25 -11.17
CA GLU A 35 5.23 -16.56 -11.72
C GLU A 35 5.21 -17.90 -12.46
N GLY A 36 6.29 -18.24 -13.15
CA GLY A 36 6.40 -19.52 -13.86
C GLY A 36 7.02 -20.65 -13.05
N ALA A 37 7.29 -20.44 -11.75
CA ALA A 37 7.96 -21.39 -10.87
C ALA A 37 9.26 -21.97 -11.45
N TYR A 38 10.05 -21.13 -12.14
CA TYR A 38 11.33 -21.53 -12.72
C TYR A 38 12.42 -21.55 -11.63
N GLU A 39 13.30 -22.55 -11.69
CA GLU A 39 14.49 -22.61 -10.83
C GLU A 39 15.70 -22.09 -11.61
N VAL A 40 16.47 -21.18 -10.99
CA VAL A 40 17.74 -20.71 -11.53
C VAL A 40 18.84 -21.55 -10.90
N VAL A 41 19.37 -22.51 -11.65
CA VAL A 41 20.50 -23.33 -11.24
C VAL A 41 21.76 -22.70 -11.81
N ASP A 42 22.72 -22.37 -10.94
CA ASP A 42 24.03 -21.91 -11.39
C ASP A 42 24.85 -23.08 -11.93
N ALA A 43 25.28 -23.02 -13.19
CA ALA A 43 26.04 -24.08 -13.83
C ALA A 43 27.45 -24.23 -13.25
N THR A 44 27.94 -23.23 -12.50
CA THR A 44 29.27 -23.26 -11.87
C THR A 44 29.32 -23.90 -10.48
N THR A 45 28.18 -24.26 -9.88
CA THR A 45 28.15 -24.84 -8.53
C THR A 45 27.92 -26.36 -8.58
N THR A 46 28.86 -27.10 -9.18
CA THR A 46 29.10 -28.52 -8.83
C THR A 46 30.08 -28.59 -7.65
N ASN A 47 29.65 -28.09 -6.49
CA ASN A 47 30.31 -28.38 -5.22
C ASN A 47 29.43 -29.37 -4.43
N PRO A 48 30.01 -30.24 -3.59
CA PRO A 48 29.25 -31.22 -2.84
C PRO A 48 28.20 -30.48 -2.01
N VAL A 49 26.95 -30.95 -2.10
CA VAL A 49 25.81 -30.42 -1.36
C VAL A 49 26.22 -30.31 0.11
N ASP A 50 26.42 -29.09 0.59
CA ASP A 50 26.66 -28.85 2.00
C ASP A 50 25.40 -29.33 2.75
N PRO A 51 25.52 -30.22 3.75
CA PRO A 51 24.38 -30.70 4.53
C PRO A 51 23.52 -29.56 5.11
N TRP A 52 24.11 -28.38 5.33
CA TRP A 52 23.39 -27.19 5.78
C TRP A 52 22.50 -26.58 4.70
N ASP A 53 22.79 -26.81 3.42
CA ASP A 53 22.08 -26.29 2.27
C ASP A 53 20.73 -27.02 2.04
N GLU A 54 20.69 -28.32 2.37
CA GLU A 54 19.45 -29.13 2.39
C GLU A 54 18.51 -28.72 3.51
N LEU A 55 19.06 -28.44 4.71
CA LEU A 55 18.29 -27.89 5.84
C LEU A 55 17.76 -26.49 5.52
N PHE A 56 18.53 -25.66 4.83
CA PHE A 56 18.08 -24.34 4.42
C PHE A 56 16.98 -24.41 3.35
N ARG A 57 17.12 -25.27 2.33
CA ARG A 57 16.09 -25.43 1.28
C ARG A 57 14.79 -25.99 1.84
N SER A 58 14.86 -27.01 2.70
CA SER A 58 13.68 -27.59 3.35
C SER A 58 13.00 -26.62 4.31
N ALA A 59 13.76 -25.84 5.10
CA ALA A 59 13.21 -24.80 5.97
C ALA A 59 12.68 -23.57 5.21
N ALA A 60 13.33 -23.16 4.11
CA ALA A 60 12.92 -22.02 3.29
C ALA A 60 11.64 -22.29 2.49
N TRP A 61 11.38 -23.54 2.09
CA TRP A 61 10.09 -23.93 1.51
C TRP A 61 9.00 -24.13 2.56
N SER A 62 9.32 -24.71 3.73
CA SER A 62 8.37 -24.87 4.84
C SER A 62 7.93 -23.54 5.45
N SER A 63 8.81 -22.54 5.48
CA SER A 63 8.51 -21.17 5.93
C SER A 63 7.74 -20.35 4.91
N ARG A 64 7.71 -20.73 3.61
CA ARG A 64 6.80 -20.10 2.63
C ARG A 64 5.34 -20.53 2.78
N ALA A 65 5.08 -21.73 3.32
CA ALA A 65 3.72 -22.14 3.67
C ALA A 65 3.16 -21.35 4.87
N ARG A 66 4.05 -20.80 5.71
CA ARG A 66 3.71 -19.82 6.75
C ARG A 66 4.43 -18.52 6.47
N ARG A 67 4.04 -17.82 5.40
CA ARG A 67 4.25 -16.36 5.37
C ARG A 67 3.76 -15.84 6.72
N PRO A 68 4.61 -15.25 7.58
CA PRO A 68 4.07 -14.32 8.56
C PRO A 68 3.31 -13.32 7.68
N GLN A 69 2.00 -13.19 7.92
CA GLN A 69 1.22 -12.09 7.37
C GLN A 69 2.12 -10.84 7.41
N PRO A 70 2.22 -10.06 6.32
CA PRO A 70 2.97 -8.80 6.38
C PRO A 70 2.57 -8.16 7.68
N ARG A 71 3.55 -7.92 8.57
CA ARG A 71 3.25 -7.31 9.86
C ARG A 71 2.51 -6.04 9.48
N GLU A 72 1.19 -6.04 9.63
CA GLU A 72 0.42 -4.83 9.63
C GLU A 72 1.20 -3.97 10.59
N SER A 73 1.76 -2.88 10.06
CA SER A 73 2.22 -1.76 10.86
C SER A 73 1.22 -1.69 12.00
N ARG A 74 1.67 -1.88 13.25
CA ARG A 74 0.80 -1.85 14.42
C ARG A 74 0.26 -0.42 14.53
N GLN A 75 -0.61 -0.04 13.61
CA GLN A 75 -1.46 1.11 13.77
C GLN A 75 -2.27 0.74 14.99
N PRO A 76 -2.21 1.57 16.04
CA PRO A 76 -3.10 1.36 17.17
C PRO A 76 -4.52 1.23 16.62
N PRO A 77 -5.36 0.36 17.22
CA PRO A 77 -6.76 0.25 16.83
C PRO A 77 -7.35 1.66 16.72
N PRO A 78 -8.24 1.92 15.75
CA PRO A 78 -8.71 3.28 15.43
C PRO A 78 -9.24 4.05 16.65
N GLU A 79 -9.73 3.32 17.65
CA GLU A 79 -10.21 3.81 18.94
C GLU A 79 -9.12 4.44 19.84
N ALA A 80 -7.85 4.07 19.66
CA ALA A 80 -6.71 4.55 20.46
C ALA A 80 -5.92 5.68 19.77
N ARG A 81 -6.36 6.13 18.58
CA ARG A 81 -5.72 7.27 17.92
C ARG A 81 -6.18 8.58 18.58
N PRO A 82 -5.26 9.51 18.86
CA PRO A 82 -5.67 10.85 19.28
C PRO A 82 -6.55 11.45 18.18
N VAL A 83 -7.69 12.00 18.55
CA VAL A 83 -8.60 12.70 17.63
C VAL A 83 -8.48 14.20 17.83
N ARG A 84 -8.52 14.96 16.73
CA ARG A 84 -8.64 16.42 16.79
C ARG A 84 -10.02 16.86 16.30
N ARG A 85 -10.51 17.99 16.83
CA ARG A 85 -11.69 18.67 16.26
C ARG A 85 -11.31 19.32 14.93
N VAL A 86 -12.23 19.31 13.98
CA VAL A 86 -12.07 20.01 12.70
C VAL A 86 -12.45 21.48 12.91
N PRO A 87 -11.52 22.44 12.75
CA PRO A 87 -11.87 23.86 12.75
C PRO A 87 -12.78 24.17 11.57
N SER A 88 -13.94 24.76 11.85
CA SER A 88 -14.99 24.94 10.84
C SER A 88 -15.67 26.30 10.92
N GLU A 89 -16.08 26.84 9.77
CA GLU A 89 -16.93 28.02 9.64
C GLU A 89 -18.32 27.63 9.14
N ILE A 90 -19.35 28.38 9.55
CA ILE A 90 -20.73 28.15 9.09
C ILE A 90 -20.95 28.97 7.82
N GLY A 91 -21.48 28.32 6.80
CA GLY A 91 -21.95 28.98 5.59
C GLY A 91 -23.10 28.22 4.94
N SER A 92 -23.66 28.81 3.90
CA SER A 92 -24.73 28.19 3.14
C SER A 92 -24.18 27.15 2.16
N ALA A 93 -24.79 25.96 2.12
CA ALA A 93 -24.42 24.87 1.24
C ALA A 93 -24.60 25.27 -0.24
N ARG A 94 -23.52 25.26 -1.01
CA ARG A 94 -23.57 25.56 -2.46
C ARG A 94 -24.20 24.46 -3.32
N ARG A 95 -24.40 23.27 -2.75
CA ARG A 95 -25.03 22.10 -3.39
C ARG A 95 -25.56 21.18 -2.30
N SER A 96 -26.51 20.33 -2.63
CA SER A 96 -26.93 19.24 -1.75
C SER A 96 -25.80 18.21 -1.55
N GLY A 97 -25.81 17.52 -0.42
CA GLY A 97 -24.76 16.56 -0.05
C GLY A 97 -25.09 15.77 1.21
N LEU A 98 -24.10 15.05 1.73
CA LEU A 98 -24.21 14.26 2.97
C LEU A 98 -23.32 14.84 4.06
N CYS A 99 -23.85 14.93 5.28
CA CYS A 99 -23.12 15.37 6.45
C CYS A 99 -22.01 14.38 6.81
N ALA A 100 -20.78 14.88 6.96
CA ALA A 100 -19.61 14.07 7.32
C ALA A 100 -19.75 13.33 8.67
N VAL A 101 -20.64 13.81 9.55
CA VAL A 101 -20.82 13.32 10.92
C VAL A 101 -21.98 12.33 11.01
N CYS A 102 -23.22 12.78 10.78
CA CYS A 102 -24.41 11.94 10.94
C CYS A 102 -24.79 11.14 9.68
N ARG A 103 -24.16 11.44 8.52
CA ARG A 103 -24.45 10.82 7.22
C ARG A 103 -25.85 11.11 6.66
N GLU A 104 -26.61 12.00 7.27
CA GLU A 104 -27.87 12.49 6.72
C GLU A 104 -27.63 13.54 5.63
N ALA A 105 -28.61 13.69 4.72
CA ALA A 105 -28.54 14.65 3.65
C ALA A 105 -28.74 16.09 4.13
N PHE A 106 -28.16 17.04 3.40
CA PHE A 106 -28.48 18.45 3.47
C PHE A 106 -28.79 18.97 2.07
N GLU A 107 -29.64 20.00 1.98
CA GLU A 107 -30.03 20.61 0.73
C GLU A 107 -29.15 21.82 0.40
N GLU A 108 -29.12 22.21 -0.87
CA GLU A 108 -28.53 23.49 -1.28
C GLU A 108 -29.23 24.63 -0.53
N GLY A 109 -28.46 25.62 -0.07
CA GLY A 109 -28.97 26.71 0.76
C GLY A 109 -28.91 26.45 2.27
N SER A 110 -28.82 25.19 2.71
CA SER A 110 -28.82 24.84 4.14
C SER A 110 -27.57 25.35 4.88
N ASP A 111 -27.70 25.66 6.17
CA ASP A 111 -26.58 26.04 7.02
C ASP A 111 -25.70 24.81 7.34
N VAL A 112 -24.48 24.81 6.81
CA VAL A 112 -23.49 23.75 6.99
C VAL A 112 -22.15 24.33 7.46
N ALA A 113 -21.42 23.52 8.21
CA ALA A 113 -20.06 23.78 8.62
C ALA A 113 -19.09 23.27 7.55
N PHE A 114 -18.13 24.11 7.16
CA PHE A 114 -17.05 23.79 6.24
C PHE A 114 -15.70 23.81 6.96
N PRO A 115 -14.73 22.94 6.58
CA PRO A 115 -13.39 22.98 7.15
C PRO A 115 -12.67 24.26 6.72
N ILE A 116 -12.01 24.93 7.66
CA ILE A 116 -11.24 26.15 7.40
C ILE A 116 -9.86 25.81 6.82
N LEU A 117 -9.28 24.68 7.22
CA LEU A 117 -7.94 24.28 6.83
C LEU A 117 -7.93 23.54 5.50
N ALA A 118 -6.93 23.81 4.66
CA ALA A 118 -6.82 23.25 3.32
C ALA A 118 -6.56 21.73 3.30
N ASP A 119 -5.85 21.21 4.30
CA ASP A 119 -5.63 19.77 4.51
C ASP A 119 -6.95 19.03 4.83
N ASP A 120 -7.90 19.74 5.43
CA ASP A 120 -9.21 19.21 5.81
C ASP A 120 -10.28 19.37 4.71
N ALA A 121 -9.96 20.00 3.57
CA ALA A 121 -10.94 20.30 2.51
C ALA A 121 -11.66 19.05 1.96
N ASN A 122 -11.02 17.88 2.05
CA ASN A 122 -11.58 16.60 1.59
C ASN A 122 -12.55 15.96 2.61
N LEU A 123 -12.68 16.50 3.82
CA LEU A 123 -13.58 15.97 4.85
C LEU A 123 -15.06 16.23 4.54
N GLY A 124 -15.37 17.05 3.54
CA GLY A 124 -16.73 17.40 3.16
C GLY A 124 -17.31 18.52 4.03
N ALA A 125 -18.63 18.53 4.19
CA ALA A 125 -19.36 19.48 5.03
C ALA A 125 -20.18 18.73 6.08
N ALA A 126 -20.45 19.37 7.21
CA ALA A 126 -21.34 18.84 8.26
C ALA A 126 -22.51 19.80 8.48
N HIS A 127 -23.65 19.33 8.98
CA HIS A 127 -24.68 20.28 9.44
C HIS A 127 -24.13 21.22 10.51
N ALA A 128 -24.65 22.45 10.58
CA ALA A 128 -24.25 23.41 11.61
C ALA A 128 -24.32 22.84 13.04
N ASP A 129 -25.34 22.02 13.33
CA ASP A 129 -25.50 21.35 14.64
C ASP A 129 -24.51 20.20 14.85
N CYS A 130 -24.15 19.50 13.77
CA CYS A 130 -23.21 18.38 13.80
C CYS A 130 -21.75 18.80 13.99
N ARG A 131 -21.41 20.08 13.75
CA ARG A 131 -20.04 20.60 13.85
C ARG A 131 -19.37 20.28 15.19
N SER A 132 -20.14 20.28 16.27
CA SER A 132 -19.65 20.06 17.63
C SER A 132 -19.15 18.62 17.85
N ARG A 133 -19.51 17.69 16.95
CA ARG A 133 -19.09 16.28 16.99
C ARG A 133 -18.12 15.94 15.85
N TRP A 134 -17.72 16.93 15.05
CA TRP A 134 -16.85 16.69 13.91
C TRP A 134 -15.39 16.59 14.34
N SER A 135 -14.87 15.36 14.35
CA SER A 135 -13.49 15.04 14.68
C SER A 135 -12.86 14.09 13.66
N VAL A 136 -11.54 14.16 13.55
CA VAL A 136 -10.73 13.28 12.69
C VAL A 136 -9.57 12.68 13.46
N PRO A 137 -9.14 11.45 13.13
CA PRO A 137 -7.91 10.87 13.67
C PRO A 137 -6.71 11.74 13.31
N VAL A 138 -5.81 11.95 14.26
CA VAL A 138 -4.50 12.54 14.02
C VAL A 138 -3.55 11.40 13.68
N ASP A 139 -3.04 11.37 12.45
CA ASP A 139 -1.93 10.49 12.11
C ASP A 139 -0.63 11.09 12.71
N PRO A 140 0.18 10.29 13.42
CA PRO A 140 1.44 10.73 14.04
C PRO A 140 2.56 10.96 13.03
#